data_AF-A0A3B9CY07-F1
#
_entry.id   AF-A0A3B9CY07-F1
#
_cell.length_a   1.000
_cell.length_b   1.000
_cell.length_c   1.000
_cell.angle_alpha   90.00
_cell.angle_beta   90.00
_cell.angle_gamma   90.00
#
_symmetry.space_group_name_H-M   'P 1'
#
loop_
_entity.id
_entity.type
_entity.pdbx_description
1 polymer ?
#
loop_
_entity_poly.entity_id
_entity_poly.type
_entity_poly.pdbx_seq_one_letter_code
_entity_poly.pdbx_strand_id
1 'polypeptide(L)' 'KLDIKEYDLNVAMNDGMRKGFSVPIGEGSVEWPKVRTELLKIDFRGWATAEVKGGDRARLAEIRKQMDRVVTNA' A
#
# COMPACT_ATOMS: atom_id res chain seq x y z
N LYS A 1 -0.51 11.90 8.84
CA LYS A 1 -1.02 11.41 7.53
C LYS A 1 -0.07 10.32 7.07
N LEU A 2 -0.59 9.18 6.60
CA LEU A 2 0.18 8.08 6.02
C LEU A 2 -0.09 8.00 4.52
N ASP A 3 0.95 7.94 3.70
CA ASP A 3 0.82 7.67 2.26
C ASP A 3 1.07 6.18 2.02
N ILE A 4 0.12 5.53 1.33
CA ILE A 4 0.12 4.09 1.08
C ILE A 4 0.33 3.82 -0.40
N LYS A 5 1.43 3.13 -0.68
CA LYS A 5 1.78 2.55 -1.98
C LYS A 5 2.57 1.28 -1.72
N GLU A 6 2.58 0.38 -2.70
CA GLU A 6 3.30 -0.88 -2.59
C GLU A 6 4.67 -0.78 -3.25
N TYR A 7 5.57 -1.66 -2.81
CA TYR A 7 6.86 -1.85 -3.42
C TYR A 7 7.20 -3.33 -3.47
N ASP A 8 7.61 -3.81 -4.63
CA ASP A 8 8.12 -5.17 -4.77
C ASP A 8 9.64 -5.18 -4.97
N LEU A 9 10.35 -5.85 -4.06
CA LEU A 9 11.81 -5.95 -4.09
C LEU A 9 12.29 -6.82 -5.25
N ASN A 10 11.57 -7.89 -5.60
CA ASN A 10 11.96 -8.75 -6.72
C ASN A 10 11.84 -7.98 -8.05
N VAL A 11 10.75 -7.26 -8.27
CA VAL A 11 10.58 -6.39 -9.45
C VAL A 11 11.63 -5.30 -9.46
N ALA A 12 11.93 -4.68 -8.31
CA ALA A 12 12.95 -3.65 -8.23
C ALA A 12 14.35 -4.15 -8.62
N MET A 13 14.71 -5.35 -8.15
CA MET A 13 16.03 -5.93 -8.37
C MET A 13 16.20 -6.46 -9.80
N ASN A 14 15.12 -6.95 -10.43
CA ASN A 14 15.18 -7.51 -11.79
C ASN A 14 14.87 -6.49 -12.89
N ASP A 15 13.91 -5.58 -12.66
CA ASP A 15 13.36 -4.69 -13.68
C ASP A 15 13.72 -3.20 -13.42
N GLY A 16 14.40 -2.92 -12.31
CA GLY A 16 14.91 -1.61 -11.92
C GLY A 16 14.11 -0.96 -10.77
N MET A 17 14.82 -0.22 -9.91
CA MET A 17 14.28 0.32 -8.64
C MET A 17 12.95 1.07 -8.79
N ARG A 18 12.78 1.86 -9.86
CA ARG A 18 11.52 2.60 -10.08
C ARG A 18 10.35 1.66 -10.43
N LYS A 19 10.63 0.53 -11.08
CA LYS A 19 9.60 -0.45 -11.46
C LYS A 19 9.01 -1.17 -10.26
N GLY A 20 9.73 -1.26 -9.13
CA GLY A 20 9.22 -1.83 -7.88
C GLY A 20 7.89 -1.21 -7.39
N PHE A 21 7.60 0.05 -7.76
CA PHE A 21 6.32 0.71 -7.45
C PHE A 21 5.18 0.41 -8.44
N SER A 22 5.37 -0.49 -9.40
CA SER A 22 4.38 -0.78 -10.47
C SER A 22 3.41 -1.90 -10.10
N VAL A 23 3.36 -2.28 -8.83
CA VAL A 23 2.51 -3.37 -8.31
C VAL A 23 1.29 -2.84 -7.55
N PRO A 24 0.16 -3.56 -7.55
CA PRO A 24 -1.02 -3.22 -6.77
C PRO A 24 -0.75 -3.16 -5.26
N ILE A 25 -1.52 -2.36 -4.52
CA ILE A 25 -1.39 -2.28 -3.05
C ILE A 25 -1.69 -3.65 -2.41
N GLY A 26 -0.76 -4.14 -1.59
CA GLY A 26 -0.86 -5.43 -0.91
C GLY A 26 -0.52 -6.64 -1.77
N GLU A 27 0.19 -6.45 -2.89
CA GLU A 27 0.67 -7.52 -3.79
C GLU A 27 2.18 -7.49 -4.01
N GLY A 28 2.89 -6.68 -3.22
CA GLY A 28 4.35 -6.58 -3.27
C GLY A 28 5.00 -7.11 -2.01
N SER A 29 6.17 -6.56 -1.72
CA SER A 29 7.04 -7.02 -0.64
C SER A 29 6.81 -6.31 0.70
N VAL A 30 5.96 -5.27 0.77
CA VAL A 30 5.72 -4.55 2.02
C VAL A 30 4.96 -5.43 3.01
N GLU A 31 5.52 -5.58 4.22
CA GLU A 31 4.92 -6.34 5.31
C GLU A 31 3.86 -5.51 6.06
N TRP A 32 2.71 -5.25 5.42
CA TRP A 32 1.62 -4.45 5.99
C TRP A 32 1.16 -4.88 7.40
N PRO A 33 1.10 -6.16 7.78
CA PRO A 33 0.80 -6.56 9.16
C PRO A 33 1.78 -6.00 10.20
N LYS A 34 3.09 -5.96 9.88
CA LYS A 34 4.11 -5.36 10.74
C LYS A 34 3.95 -3.84 10.79
N VAL A 35 3.71 -3.19 9.64
CA VAL A 35 3.43 -1.74 9.58
C VAL A 35 2.27 -1.37 10.50
N ARG A 36 1.15 -2.11 10.43
CA ARG A 36 0.01 -1.89 11.34
C ARG A 36 0.38 -2.09 12.80
N THR A 37 1.15 -3.14 13.12
CA THR A 37 1.62 -3.41 14.48
C THR A 37 2.43 -2.22 15.04
N GLU A 38 3.35 -1.66 14.26
CA GLU A 38 4.16 -0.52 14.70
C GLU A 38 3.34 0.77 14.81
N LEU A 39 2.38 1.00 13.91
CA LEU A 39 1.46 2.15 14.00
C LEU A 39 0.60 2.11 15.27
N LEU A 40 0.18 0.92 15.71
CA LEU A 40 -0.58 0.74 16.95
C LEU A 40 0.28 1.07 18.19
N LYS A 41 1.56 0.71 18.20
CA LYS A 41 2.46 0.99 19.34
C LYS A 41 2.63 2.48 19.63
N ILE A 42 2.48 3.33 18.61
CA ILE A 42 2.60 4.78 18.72
C ILE A 42 1.25 5.49 18.83
N ASP A 43 0.15 4.76 19.02
CA ASP A 43 -1.24 5.27 19.04
C ASP A 43 -1.54 6.20 17.85
N PHE A 44 -1.13 5.79 16.63
CA PHE A 44 -1.39 6.59 15.45
C PHE A 44 -2.90 6.62 15.12
N ARG A 45 -3.50 7.82 15.16
CA ARG A 45 -4.94 8.06 14.86
C ARG A 45 -5.17 8.99 13.65
N GLY A 46 -4.21 9.05 12.74
CA GLY A 46 -4.30 9.89 11.55
C GLY A 46 -4.98 9.20 10.36
N TRP A 47 -5.05 9.94 9.25
CA TRP A 47 -5.59 9.45 7.98
C TRP A 47 -4.52 8.75 7.14
N ALA A 48 -4.94 7.76 6.36
CA ALA A 48 -4.15 7.12 5.30
C ALA A 48 -4.72 7.48 3.91
N THR A 49 -3.83 7.74 2.95
CA THR A 49 -4.19 8.07 1.56
C THR A 49 -3.47 7.14 0.60
N ALA A 50 -4.17 6.64 -0.42
CA ALA A 50 -3.54 5.85 -1.48
C ALA A 50 -2.69 6.77 -2.38
N GLU A 51 -1.37 6.57 -2.39
CA GLU A 51 -0.41 7.29 -3.24
C GLU A 51 -0.14 6.48 -4.51
N VAL A 52 -1.18 6.32 -5.33
CA VAL A 52 -1.12 5.57 -6.60
C VAL A 52 -1.86 6.34 -7.69
N LYS A 53 -1.65 5.94 -8.95
CA LYS A 53 -2.40 6.52 -10.07
C LYS A 53 -3.90 6.25 -9.90
N GLY A 54 -4.67 7.34 -9.79
CA GLY A 54 -6.14 7.31 -9.78
C GLY A 54 -6.73 6.93 -11.13
N GLY A 55 -8.05 7.06 -11.25
CA GLY A 55 -8.77 6.73 -12.48
C GLY A 55 -10.27 6.90 -12.34
N ASP A 56 -11.01 6.16 -13.15
CA ASP A 56 -12.47 6.15 -13.13
C ASP A 56 -13.05 5.42 -11.90
N ARG A 57 -14.37 5.28 -11.84
CA ARG A 57 -15.07 4.59 -10.75
C ARG A 57 -14.58 3.16 -10.54
N ALA A 58 -14.30 2.42 -11.61
CA ALA A 58 -13.84 1.03 -11.50
C ALA A 58 -12.45 0.98 -10.87
N ARG A 59 -11.53 1.85 -11.31
CA ARG A 59 -10.20 1.97 -10.74
C ARG A 59 -10.24 2.42 -9.27
N LEU A 60 -11.09 3.38 -8.93
CA LEU A 60 -11.23 3.84 -7.54
C LEU A 60 -11.80 2.74 -6.62
N ALA A 61 -12.74 1.93 -7.10
CA ALA A 61 -13.25 0.79 -6.36
C ALA A 61 -12.19 -0.30 -6.13
N GLU A 62 -11.32 -0.53 -7.12
CA GLU A 62 -10.18 -1.43 -7.00
C GLU A 62 -9.18 -0.94 -5.95
N ILE A 63 -8.77 0.33 -6.04
CA ILE A 63 -7.87 0.96 -5.05
C ILE A 63 -8.47 0.86 -3.64
N ARG A 64 -9.78 1.08 -3.49
CA ARG A 64 -10.46 0.93 -2.21
C ARG A 64 -10.31 -0.48 -1.64
N LYS A 65 -10.55 -1.52 -2.44
CA LYS A 65 -10.38 -2.92 -2.01
C LYS A 65 -8.93 -3.23 -1.60
N GLN A 66 -7.95 -2.69 -2.33
CA GLN A 66 -6.54 -2.86 -2.00
C GLN A 66 -6.17 -2.14 -0.69
N MET A 67 -6.68 -0.93 -0.48
CA MET A 67 -6.52 -0.21 0.79
C MET A 67 -7.15 -1.00 1.94
N ASP A 68 -8.39 -1.49 1.79
CA ASP A 68 -9.07 -2.27 2.83
C ASP A 68 -8.22 -3.49 3.27
N ARG A 69 -7.53 -4.14 2.33
CA ARG A 69 -6.61 -5.27 2.60
C ARG A 69 -5.45 -4.89 3.51
N VAL A 70 -4.90 -3.68 3.38
CA VAL A 70 -3.65 -3.29 4.06
C VAL A 70 -3.86 -2.41 5.29
N VAL A 71 -4.95 -1.64 5.36
CA VAL A 71 -5.25 -0.75 6.50
C VAL A 71 -6.28 -1.27 7.48
N THR A 72 -7.18 -2.16 7.08
CA THR A 72 -8.25 -2.63 7.97
C THR A 72 -7.72 -3.73 8.88
N ASN A 73 -7.91 -3.58 10.18
CA ASN A 73 -7.68 -4.67 11.12
C ASN A 73 -8.76 -5.74 10.87
N ALA A 74 -8.33 -6.96 10.52
CA ALA A 74 -9.15 -8.14 10.77
C ALA A 74 -9.19 -8.42 12.27
#